data_AF-A0A484AMV8-F1
#
_entry.id   AF-A0A484AMV8-F1
#
_cell.length_a   1.000
_cell.length_b   1.000
_cell.length_c   1.000
_cell.angle_alpha   90.00
_cell.angle_beta   90.00
_cell.angle_gamma   90.00
#
_symmetry.space_group_name_H-M   'P 1'
#
loop_
_entity.id
_entity.type
_entity.pdbx_description
1 polymer ?
#
loop_
_entity_poly.entity_id
_entity_poly.type
_entity_poly.pdbx_seq_one_letter_code
_entity_poly.pdbx_strand_id
1 'polypeptide(L)'
;QPPGVPEICKKSLNSCPVDGGLELFIIGKNFLKDTHVVFQETYDSVNADDPATELVGRQQLIAGTSALWEQSVLPDKEYLHQ
;
A
#
# COMPACT_ATOMS: atom_id res chain seq x y z
N GLN A 1 -25.25 -0.03 -11.88
CA GLN A 1 -24.94 -0.06 -10.44
C GLN A 1 -23.56 0.58 -10.26
N PRO A 2 -23.33 1.42 -9.23
CA PRO A 2 -21.99 1.96 -8.98
C PRO A 2 -20.98 0.81 -8.84
N PRO A 3 -19.72 0.97 -9.28
CA PRO A 3 -18.69 -0.02 -9.00
C PRO A 3 -18.58 -0.25 -7.50
N GLY A 4 -18.38 -1.50 -7.08
CA GLY A 4 -18.13 -1.81 -5.67
C GLY A 4 -16.78 -1.23 -5.21
N VAL A 5 -16.58 -1.17 -3.90
CA VAL A 5 -15.28 -0.80 -3.32
C VAL A 5 -14.25 -1.88 -3.69
N PRO A 6 -13.03 -1.53 -4.12
CA PRO A 6 -11.96 -2.50 -4.37
C PRO A 6 -11.67 -3.34 -3.11
N GLU A 7 -11.52 -4.65 -3.28
CA GLU A 7 -11.25 -5.57 -2.16
C GLU A 7 -10.14 -6.55 -2.53
N ILE A 8 -9.12 -6.69 -1.67
CA ILE A 8 -8.07 -7.70 -1.81
C ILE A 8 -8.49 -8.97 -1.08
N CYS A 9 -8.62 -10.08 -1.80
CA CYS A 9 -8.92 -11.39 -1.22
C CYS A 9 -7.66 -12.23 -0.96
N LYS A 10 -6.64 -12.14 -1.83
CA LYS A 10 -5.38 -12.89 -1.70
C LYS A 10 -4.21 -12.14 -2.32
N LYS A 11 -3.03 -12.35 -1.75
CA LYS A 11 -1.72 -11.92 -2.27
C LYS A 11 -0.82 -13.13 -2.47
N SER A 12 -0.02 -13.16 -3.53
CA SER A 12 0.97 -14.23 -3.76
C SER A 12 2.18 -14.12 -2.85
N LEU A 13 2.57 -12.89 -2.48
CA LEU A 13 3.73 -12.59 -1.63
C LEU A 13 3.29 -11.83 -0.37
N ASN A 14 4.00 -12.07 0.72
CA ASN A 14 3.86 -11.32 1.98
C ASN A 14 5.18 -10.64 2.41
N SER A 15 6.26 -10.88 1.69
CA SER A 15 7.57 -10.27 1.90
C SER A 15 8.35 -10.24 0.59
N CYS A 16 9.29 -9.31 0.47
CA CYS A 16 10.24 -9.21 -0.63
C CYS A 16 11.52 -8.49 -0.14
N PRO A 17 12.65 -8.59 -0.86
CA PRO A 17 13.83 -7.78 -0.60
C PRO A 17 13.50 -6.28 -0.70
N VAL A 18 14.25 -5.43 0.01
CA VAL A 18 14.08 -3.97 -0.04
C VAL A 18 14.29 -3.40 -1.43
N ASP A 19 15.14 -4.04 -2.24
CA ASP A 19 15.38 -3.67 -3.64
C ASP A 19 14.15 -3.93 -4.55
N GLY A 20 13.14 -4.65 -4.06
CA GLY A 20 11.94 -4.99 -4.79
C GLY A 20 12.21 -5.92 -5.98
N GLY A 21 11.57 -5.66 -7.12
CA GLY A 21 11.80 -6.37 -8.38
C GLY A 21 11.10 -7.73 -8.53
N LEU A 22 10.31 -8.15 -7.54
CA LEU A 22 9.47 -9.36 -7.62
C LEU A 22 8.06 -9.04 -8.12
N GLU A 23 7.43 -10.01 -8.77
CA GLU A 23 6.05 -9.91 -9.21
C GLU A 23 5.07 -10.24 -8.06
N LEU A 24 4.15 -9.32 -7.79
CA LEU A 24 3.07 -9.50 -6.82
C LEU A 24 1.74 -9.70 -7.55
N PHE A 25 1.14 -10.88 -7.38
CA PHE A 25 -0.21 -11.17 -7.86
C PHE A 25 -1.22 -10.90 -6.75
N ILE A 26 -2.24 -10.10 -7.06
CA ILE A 26 -3.34 -9.75 -6.16
C ILE A 26 -4.64 -10.29 -6.76
N ILE A 27 -5.33 -11.15 -6.02
CA ILE A 27 -6.67 -11.63 -6.37
C ILE A 27 -7.66 -10.87 -5.51
N GLY A 28 -8.65 -10.26 -6.13
CA GLY A 28 -9.61 -9.39 -5.47
C GLY A 28 -10.87 -9.17 -6.27
N LYS A 29 -11.63 -8.15 -5.89
CA LYS A 29 -12.87 -7.74 -6.54
C LYS A 29 -12.85 -6.25 -6.81
N ASN A 30 -13.60 -5.84 -7.84
CA ASN A 30 -13.83 -4.44 -8.19
C ASN A 30 -12.54 -3.66 -8.49
N PHE A 31 -11.52 -4.31 -9.05
CA PHE A 31 -10.39 -3.59 -9.65
C PHE A 31 -10.85 -3.02 -10.98
N LEU A 32 -10.72 -1.71 -11.14
CA LEU A 32 -11.07 -1.00 -12.35
C LEU A 32 -9.81 -0.76 -13.18
N LYS A 33 -9.99 -0.31 -14.43
CA LYS A 33 -8.87 -0.04 -15.35
C LYS A 33 -7.82 0.94 -14.81
N ASP A 34 -8.20 1.79 -13.86
CA ASP A 34 -7.40 2.84 -13.22
C ASP A 34 -6.97 2.47 -11.78
N THR A 35 -7.17 1.20 -11.38
CA THR A 35 -6.64 0.69 -10.12
C THR A 35 -5.13 0.83 -10.08
N HIS A 36 -4.64 1.39 -8.99
CA HIS A 36 -3.23 1.40 -8.60
C HIS A 36 -3.11 0.77 -7.22
N VAL A 37 -1.94 0.20 -6.93
CA VAL A 37 -1.63 -0.38 -5.62
C VAL A 37 -0.75 0.61 -4.88
N VAL A 38 -1.11 0.93 -3.65
CA VAL A 38 -0.28 1.77 -2.76
C VAL A 38 0.38 0.87 -1.73
N PHE A 39 1.71 0.86 -1.71
CA PHE A 39 2.48 0.36 -0.59
C PHE A 39 2.65 1.49 0.41
N GLN A 40 2.43 1.22 1.69
CA GLN A 40 2.42 2.25 2.73
C GLN A 40 3.09 1.73 3.99
N GLU A 41 3.88 2.60 4.62
CA GLU A 41 4.33 2.46 5.99
C GLU A 41 3.52 3.42 6.88
N THR A 42 2.94 2.90 7.95
CA THR A 42 2.14 3.67 8.93
C THR A 42 2.81 3.64 10.30
N TYR A 43 2.42 4.56 11.19
CA TYR A 43 2.91 4.55 12.58
C TYR A 43 2.59 3.25 13.32
N ASP A 44 1.45 2.65 13.02
CA ASP A 44 1.05 1.36 13.60
C ASP A 44 1.94 0.19 13.12
N SER A 45 2.64 0.37 11.99
CA SER A 45 3.51 -0.66 11.41
C SER A 45 4.97 -0.57 11.87
N VAL A 46 5.37 0.51 12.54
CA VAL A 46 6.74 0.70 13.05
C VAL A 46 6.79 0.52 14.56
N ASN A 47 7.94 0.06 15.09
CA ASN A 47 8.12 -0.04 16.54
C ASN A 47 8.15 1.37 17.15
N ALA A 48 7.29 1.61 18.13
CA ALA A 48 7.19 2.88 18.85
C ALA A 48 8.46 3.28 19.62
N ASP A 49 9.40 2.34 19.80
CA ASP A 49 10.68 2.55 20.47
C ASP A 49 11.77 3.13 19.54
N ASP A 50 11.50 3.32 18.24
CA ASP A 50 12.43 4.00 17.33
C ASP A 50 12.35 5.53 17.52
N PRO A 51 13.44 6.20 17.96
CA PRO A 51 13.45 7.64 18.19
C PRO A 51 13.23 8.49 16.92
N ALA A 52 13.47 7.93 15.73
CA ALA A 52 13.14 8.60 14.47
C ALA A 52 11.62 8.69 14.26
N THR A 53 10.87 7.68 14.71
CA THR A 53 9.41 7.61 14.60
C THR A 53 8.71 8.63 15.51
N GLU A 54 9.26 8.92 16.70
CA GLU A 54 8.68 9.87 17.66
C GLU A 54 8.66 11.31 17.11
N LEU A 55 9.75 11.73 16.45
CA LEU A 55 9.90 13.06 15.87
C LEU A 55 8.93 13.30 14.72
N VAL A 56 8.73 12.32 13.84
CA VAL A 56 7.82 12.44 12.69
C VAL A 56 6.36 12.38 13.17
N GLY A 57 6.05 11.55 14.17
CA GLY A 57 4.70 11.42 14.76
C GLY A 57 4.16 12.72 15.35
N ARG A 58 5.03 13.51 15.99
CA ARG A 58 4.68 14.84 16.53
C ARG A 58 4.42 15.89 15.45
N GLN A 59 5.14 15.83 14.33
CA GLN A 59 5.00 16.79 13.22
C GLN A 59 3.71 16.56 12.42
N GLN A 60 3.19 15.32 12.36
CA GLN A 60 2.06 14.96 11.50
C GLN A 60 0.65 15.10 12.10
N LEU A 61 0.48 15.15 13.43
CA LEU A 61 -0.79 15.61 14.05
C LEU A 61 -1.21 17.01 13.54
N ILE A 62 -0.23 17.77 13.05
CA ILE A 62 -0.39 19.11 12.49
C ILE A 62 -0.66 19.07 10.97
N ALA A 63 -0.23 18.01 10.27
CA ALA A 63 -0.30 17.88 8.81
C ALA A 63 -1.44 16.96 8.30
N GLY A 64 -2.06 16.15 9.17
CA GLY A 64 -3.22 15.32 8.83
C GLY A 64 -2.93 14.11 7.94
N THR A 65 -1.67 13.71 7.79
CA THR A 65 -1.25 12.55 6.99
C THR A 65 -1.12 11.31 7.88
N SER A 66 -1.61 10.15 7.43
CA SER A 66 -1.53 8.88 8.19
C SER A 66 -0.35 7.98 7.78
N ALA A 67 0.41 8.35 6.74
CA ALA A 67 1.55 7.59 6.21
C ALA A 67 2.88 8.20 6.62
N LEU A 68 3.83 7.37 7.03
CA LEU A 68 5.25 7.70 7.11
C LEU A 68 5.89 7.69 5.72
N TRP A 69 5.51 6.69 4.91
CA TRP A 69 5.95 6.53 3.54
C TRP A 69 4.81 5.92 2.72
N GLU A 70 4.71 6.31 1.46
CA GLU A 70 3.81 5.69 0.49
C GLU A 70 4.45 5.63 -0.90
N GLN A 71 4.12 4.58 -1.65
CA GLN A 71 4.53 4.42 -3.03
C GLN A 71 3.40 3.79 -3.84
N SER A 72 2.95 4.52 -4.85
CA SER A 72 2.00 4.02 -5.84
C SER A 72 2.71 3.20 -6.91
N VAL A 73 2.12 2.06 -7.24
CA VAL A 73 2.57 1.14 -8.30
C VAL A 73 1.38 0.88 -9.22
N LEU A 74 1.62 0.96 -10.54
CA LEU A 74 0.63 0.61 -11.54
C LEU A 74 0.72 -0.89 -11.82
N PRO A 75 -0.40 -1.64 -11.76
CA PRO A 75 -0.44 -3.01 -12.25
C PRO A 75 -0.08 -3.06 -13.73
N ASP A 76 0.54 -4.15 -14.14
CA ASP A 76 0.71 -4.42 -15.55
C ASP A 76 -0.67 -4.58 -16.21
N LYS A 77 -0.88 -3.84 -17.29
CA LYS A 77 -2.14 -3.79 -18.03
C LYS A 77 -2.47 -5.13 -18.68
N GLU A 78 -1.47 -5.94 -19.03
CA GLU A 78 -1.67 -7.26 -19.61
C GLU A 78 -2.30 -8.24 -18.60
N TYR A 79 -2.02 -8.05 -17.30
CA TYR A 79 -2.45 -8.97 -16.25
C TYR A 79 -3.60 -8.41 -15.38
N LEU A 80 -4.07 -7.19 -15.65
CA LEU A 80 -5.21 -6.59 -14.96
C LEU A 80 -6.54 -7.13 -15.52
N HIS A 81 -7.04 -8.19 -14.89
CA HIS A 81 -8.34 -8.78 -15.19
C HIS A 81 -9.41 -8.19 -14.25
N GLN A 82 -10.53 -7.74 -14.83
CA GLN A 82 -11.70 -7.20 -14.10
C GLN A 82 -12.71 -8.31 -13.76
#